data_AF-U6SUC0-F1
#
_entry.id   AF-U6SUC0-F1
#
_cell.length_a   1.000
_cell.length_b   1.000
_cell.length_c   1.000
_cell.angle_alpha   90.00
_cell.angle_beta   90.00
_cell.angle_gamma   90.00
#
_symmetry.space_group_name_H-M   'P 1'
#
loop_
_entity.id
_entity.type
_entity.pdbx_description
1 polymer ?
#
loop_
_entity_poly.entity_id
_entity_poly.type
_entity_poly.pdbx_seq_one_letter_code
_entity_poly.pdbx_strand_id
1 'polypeptide(L)'
;MKGMHKTKVSTKKMKEFINDMANQYTMQFNVYREERIGDTLLDFYAEFKRRDEKYLMSKSIKVWSVENQQYAFVKHQEQAITPSDIKKFAKDIDARIKEFVPSKREHMSTFFIGFIVTNQPIDKAVLKEVKKARKLQFLKFGLHGWADRYIAIVDLTERKVLVNNKGREFVKGFQDALLKGEARV
;
A
#
# COMPACT_ATOMS: atom_id res chain seq x y z
N MET A 1 -20.71 15.20 28.41
CA MET A 1 -19.55 14.85 27.55
C MET A 1 -19.86 15.32 26.13
N LYS A 2 -19.24 16.42 25.67
CA LYS A 2 -19.44 16.92 24.31
C LYS A 2 -18.70 16.00 23.33
N GLY A 3 -19.44 15.23 22.54
CA GLY A 3 -18.86 14.45 21.44
C GLY A 3 -18.31 15.40 20.39
N MET A 4 -16.98 15.53 20.32
CA MET A 4 -16.28 16.18 19.21
C MET A 4 -16.73 15.52 17.91
N HIS A 5 -17.58 16.20 17.14
CA HIS A 5 -17.86 15.85 15.76
C HIS A 5 -16.58 16.08 14.97
N LYS A 6 -15.82 15.01 14.71
CA LYS A 6 -14.71 15.08 13.75
C LYS A 6 -15.30 15.49 12.40
N THR A 7 -14.82 16.62 11.87
CA THR A 7 -15.24 17.12 10.56
C THR A 7 -14.94 16.08 9.48
N LYS A 8 -15.96 15.64 8.74
CA LYS A 8 -15.82 14.66 7.65
C LYS A 8 -14.81 15.19 6.63
N VAL A 9 -13.73 14.44 6.39
CA VAL A 9 -12.74 14.78 5.36
C VAL A 9 -13.44 14.80 4.00
N SER A 10 -13.31 15.88 3.22
CA SER A 10 -13.98 15.97 1.92
C SER A 10 -13.28 15.12 0.85
N THR A 11 -14.00 14.73 -0.20
CA THR A 11 -13.42 14.04 -1.37
C THR A 11 -12.27 14.84 -1.98
N LYS A 12 -12.36 16.18 -2.00
CA LYS A 12 -11.27 17.06 -2.44
C LYS A 12 -9.99 16.84 -1.62
N LYS A 13 -10.09 16.88 -0.29
CA LYS A 13 -8.95 16.66 0.61
C LYS A 13 -8.36 15.25 0.48
N MET A 14 -9.21 14.25 0.22
CA MET A 14 -8.74 12.88 -0.03
C MET A 14 -7.89 12.80 -1.31
N LYS A 15 -8.33 13.44 -2.39
CA LYS A 15 -7.57 13.50 -3.64
C LYS A 15 -6.27 14.28 -3.48
N GLU A 16 -6.28 15.40 -2.74
CA GLU A 16 -5.07 16.16 -2.39
C GLU A 16 -4.07 15.28 -1.63
N PHE A 17 -4.51 14.57 -0.59
CA PHE A 17 -3.67 13.64 0.16
C PHE A 17 -3.06 12.55 -0.73
N ILE A 18 -3.84 11.94 -1.62
CA ILE A 18 -3.36 10.92 -2.55
C ILE A 18 -2.32 11.50 -3.52
N ASN A 19 -2.52 12.72 -4.01
CA ASN A 19 -1.56 13.40 -4.87
C ASN A 19 -0.24 13.70 -4.16
N ASP A 20 -0.29 14.16 -2.91
CA ASP A 20 0.88 14.37 -2.08
C ASP A 20 1.64 13.06 -1.85
N MET A 21 0.92 11.97 -1.58
CA MET A 21 1.52 10.65 -1.43
C MET A 21 2.19 10.17 -2.72
N ALA A 22 1.55 10.33 -3.88
CA ALA A 22 2.15 10.00 -5.16
C ALA A 22 3.46 10.78 -5.39
N ASN A 23 3.47 12.09 -5.08
CA ASN A 23 4.67 12.93 -5.19
C ASN A 23 5.77 12.51 -4.20
N GLN A 24 5.41 12.10 -2.98
CA GLN A 24 6.38 11.57 -2.03
C GLN A 24 7.01 10.25 -2.53
N TYR A 25 6.22 9.39 -3.18
CA TYR A 25 6.70 8.12 -3.72
C TYR A 25 7.73 8.31 -4.85
N THR A 26 7.65 9.39 -5.65
CA THR A 26 8.62 9.63 -6.76
C THR A 26 10.06 9.79 -6.28
N MET A 27 10.29 10.05 -4.99
CA MET A 27 11.64 10.15 -4.42
C MET A 27 12.41 8.84 -4.50
N GLN A 28 11.71 7.69 -4.50
CA GLN A 28 12.33 6.36 -4.46
C GLN A 28 11.72 5.38 -5.45
N PHE A 29 10.48 5.61 -5.92
CA PHE A 29 9.73 4.71 -6.79
C PHE A 29 9.50 5.36 -8.15
N ASN A 30 9.35 4.53 -9.19
CA ASN A 30 8.68 4.97 -10.42
C ASN A 30 7.18 5.00 -10.13
N VAL A 31 6.49 6.09 -10.46
CA VAL A 31 5.06 6.30 -10.16
C VAL A 31 4.28 6.47 -11.45
N TYR A 32 3.18 5.74 -11.57
CA TYR A 32 2.26 5.73 -12.71
C TYR A 32 0.85 6.09 -12.23
N ARG A 33 0.11 6.90 -13.00
CA ARG A 33 -1.22 7.42 -12.62
C ARG A 33 -2.28 6.94 -13.60
N GLU A 34 -3.54 6.94 -13.16
CA GLU A 34 -4.72 6.56 -13.97
C GLU A 34 -4.68 5.12 -14.51
N GLU A 35 -4.00 4.24 -13.78
CA GLU A 35 -3.78 2.84 -14.15
C GLU A 35 -4.88 1.90 -13.60
N ARG A 36 -4.85 0.64 -14.04
CA ARG A 36 -5.71 -0.43 -13.53
C ARG A 36 -4.91 -1.64 -13.07
N ILE A 37 -5.42 -2.31 -12.04
CA ILE A 37 -5.00 -3.66 -11.64
C ILE A 37 -6.22 -4.56 -11.63
N GLY A 38 -6.27 -5.51 -12.58
CA GLY A 38 -7.51 -6.24 -12.87
C GLY A 38 -8.65 -5.26 -13.18
N ASP A 39 -9.77 -5.41 -12.47
CA ASP A 39 -10.94 -4.54 -12.62
C ASP A 39 -10.90 -3.31 -11.69
N THR A 40 -9.82 -3.13 -10.93
CA THR A 40 -9.68 -2.03 -9.98
C THR A 40 -8.96 -0.85 -10.62
N LEU A 41 -9.65 0.30 -10.67
CA LEU A 41 -9.05 1.58 -11.02
C LEU A 41 -8.16 2.07 -9.88
N LEU A 42 -6.99 2.58 -10.22
CA LEU A 42 -6.01 3.11 -9.29
C LEU A 42 -5.88 4.61 -9.48
N ASP A 43 -5.72 5.34 -8.38
CA ASP A 43 -5.29 6.73 -8.43
C ASP A 43 -3.81 6.80 -8.87
N PHE A 44 -3.00 5.89 -8.32
CA PHE A 44 -1.64 5.65 -8.79
C PHE A 44 -1.15 4.26 -8.39
N TYR A 45 -0.08 3.84 -9.05
CA TYR A 45 0.72 2.70 -8.69
C TYR A 45 2.20 3.08 -8.70
N ALA A 46 2.96 2.50 -7.78
CA ALA A 46 4.38 2.77 -7.65
C ALA A 46 5.18 1.47 -7.60
N GLU A 47 6.30 1.44 -8.34
CA GLU A 47 7.24 0.34 -8.34
C GLU A 47 8.62 0.76 -7.85
N PHE A 48 9.15 0.00 -6.90
CA PHE A 48 10.55 0.05 -6.51
C PHE A 48 11.25 -1.12 -7.18
N LYS A 49 11.97 -0.82 -8.27
CA LYS A 49 12.90 -1.76 -8.89
C LYS A 49 14.30 -1.45 -8.39
N ARG A 50 14.97 -2.45 -7.82
CA ARG A 50 16.40 -2.42 -7.53
C ARG A 50 17.14 -1.94 -8.78
N ARG A 51 17.79 -0.78 -8.73
CA ARG A 51 18.85 -0.46 -9.70
C ARG A 51 20.06 -1.28 -9.29
N ASP A 52 20.64 -2.01 -10.23
CA ASP A 52 21.91 -2.71 -10.04
C ASP A 52 23.01 -1.66 -9.84
N GLU A 53 23.12 -1.12 -8.64
CA GLU A 53 24.14 -0.15 -8.30
C GLU A 53 25.08 -0.77 -7.26
N LYS A 54 26.25 -1.14 -7.76
CA LYS A 54 27.54 -1.31 -7.04
C LYS A 54 27.93 -0.10 -6.15
N TYR A 55 26.99 0.77 -5.75
CA TYR A 55 27.27 2.14 -5.26
C TYR A 55 26.56 2.56 -3.96
N LEU A 56 25.83 1.69 -3.25
CA LEU A 56 25.22 2.06 -1.97
C LEU A 56 25.99 1.56 -0.74
N MET A 57 27.33 1.58 -0.81
CA MET A 57 28.19 1.60 0.38
C MET A 57 28.46 3.04 0.83
N SER A 58 27.40 3.81 1.12
CA SER A 58 27.56 5.06 1.88
C SER A 58 26.59 5.11 3.05
N LYS A 59 27.19 5.39 4.20
CA LYS A 59 26.70 5.30 5.57
C LYS A 59 25.38 6.05 5.82
N SER A 60 24.68 5.57 6.84
CA SER A 60 23.56 6.22 7.57
C SER A 60 22.20 6.25 6.87
N ILE A 61 21.55 5.10 6.85
CA ILE A 61 20.32 4.80 7.60
C ILE A 61 20.20 3.29 7.58
N LYS A 62 19.82 2.68 8.70
CA LYS A 62 19.46 1.26 8.83
C LYS A 62 18.22 0.98 7.96
N VAL A 63 18.38 0.92 6.65
CA VAL A 63 17.40 0.38 5.69
C VAL A 63 17.54 -1.13 5.81
N TRP A 64 16.92 -1.70 6.86
CA TRP A 64 17.00 -3.13 7.12
C TRP A 64 16.47 -3.93 5.92
N SER A 65 17.32 -4.76 5.33
CA SER A 65 17.00 -6.16 5.01
C SER A 65 15.89 -6.45 3.97
N VAL A 66 15.57 -5.54 3.06
CA VAL A 66 14.61 -5.83 1.98
C VAL A 66 15.12 -5.26 0.65
N GLU A 67 16.19 -5.86 0.12
CA GLU A 67 16.61 -5.69 -1.29
C GLU A 67 15.63 -6.39 -2.26
N ASN A 68 14.33 -6.20 -2.08
CA ASN A 68 13.28 -6.90 -2.77
C ASN A 68 12.38 -5.91 -3.51
N GLN A 69 11.86 -6.32 -4.66
CA GLN A 69 10.99 -5.47 -5.46
C GLN A 69 9.71 -5.15 -4.69
N GLN A 70 9.26 -3.90 -4.76
CA GLN A 70 8.06 -3.46 -4.05
C GLN A 70 7.08 -2.79 -4.99
N TYR A 71 5.81 -3.05 -4.74
CA TYR A 71 4.71 -2.62 -5.58
C TYR A 71 3.58 -2.11 -4.70
N ALA A 72 3.26 -0.82 -4.83
CA ALA A 72 2.21 -0.16 -4.07
C ALA A 72 1.09 0.29 -5.02
N PHE A 73 -0.10 -0.29 -4.88
CA PHE A 73 -1.29 0.08 -5.65
C PHE A 73 -2.21 0.91 -4.78
N VAL A 74 -2.59 2.11 -5.21
CA VAL A 74 -3.37 3.04 -4.39
C VAL A 74 -4.67 3.37 -5.08
N LYS A 75 -5.78 3.19 -4.36
CA LYS A 75 -7.12 3.62 -4.77
C LYS A 75 -7.83 4.36 -3.64
N HIS A 76 -8.74 5.25 -3.99
CA HIS A 76 -9.70 5.82 -3.07
C HIS A 76 -11.01 5.01 -3.05
N GLN A 77 -11.77 5.18 -1.97
CA GLN A 77 -13.14 4.69 -1.85
C GLN A 77 -13.99 5.72 -1.11
N GLU A 78 -14.97 6.29 -1.80
CA GLU A 78 -15.91 7.29 -1.23
C GLU A 78 -17.12 6.63 -0.55
N GLN A 79 -17.46 5.42 -0.95
CA GLN A 79 -18.54 4.62 -0.36
C GLN A 79 -18.01 3.80 0.83
N ALA A 80 -18.93 3.35 1.69
CA ALA A 80 -18.60 2.49 2.81
C ALA A 80 -17.83 1.25 2.33
N ILE A 81 -16.71 0.95 3.00
CA ILE A 81 -15.88 -0.21 2.66
C ILE A 81 -16.56 -1.46 3.21
N THR A 82 -16.59 -2.52 2.41
CA THR A 82 -17.05 -3.84 2.80
C THR A 82 -15.90 -4.85 2.82
N PRO A 83 -16.03 -6.00 3.50
CA PRO A 83 -15.06 -7.08 3.39
C PRO A 83 -14.89 -7.59 1.94
N SER A 84 -15.92 -7.46 1.09
CA SER A 84 -15.85 -7.84 -0.32
C SER A 84 -14.86 -6.97 -1.09
N ASP A 85 -14.81 -5.66 -0.80
CA ASP A 85 -13.86 -4.74 -1.44
C ASP A 85 -12.40 -5.14 -1.19
N ILE A 86 -12.10 -5.55 0.05
CA ILE A 86 -10.77 -6.03 0.44
C ILE A 86 -10.39 -7.29 -0.34
N LYS A 87 -11.32 -8.25 -0.42
CA LYS A 87 -11.12 -9.51 -1.15
C LYS A 87 -10.97 -9.30 -2.64
N LYS A 88 -11.81 -8.44 -3.24
CA LYS A 88 -11.73 -8.08 -4.66
C LYS A 88 -10.38 -7.47 -4.97
N PHE A 89 -9.95 -6.46 -4.20
CA PHE A 89 -8.68 -5.80 -4.47
C PHE A 89 -7.49 -6.76 -4.30
N ALA A 90 -7.51 -7.62 -3.27
CA ALA A 90 -6.52 -8.68 -3.09
C ALA A 90 -6.49 -9.66 -4.28
N LYS A 91 -7.66 -10.06 -4.79
CA LYS A 91 -7.79 -10.95 -5.96
C LYS A 91 -7.24 -10.29 -7.23
N ASP A 92 -7.56 -9.01 -7.44
CA ASP A 92 -7.08 -8.24 -8.60
C ASP A 92 -5.56 -8.13 -8.62
N ILE A 93 -4.93 -7.87 -7.47
CA ILE A 93 -3.46 -7.88 -7.33
C ILE A 93 -2.91 -9.30 -7.55
N ASP A 94 -3.49 -10.31 -6.88
CA ASP A 94 -3.01 -11.70 -6.95
C ASP A 94 -3.00 -12.25 -8.38
N ALA A 95 -4.02 -11.91 -9.18
CA ALA A 95 -4.14 -12.33 -10.56
C ALA A 95 -2.98 -11.84 -11.44
N ARG A 96 -2.34 -10.74 -11.06
CA ARG A 96 -1.31 -10.04 -11.83
C ARG A 96 0.10 -10.20 -11.27
N ILE A 97 0.28 -10.83 -10.11
CA ILE A 97 1.60 -11.08 -9.49
C ILE A 97 2.62 -11.61 -10.50
N LYS A 98 2.21 -12.55 -11.36
CA LYS A 98 3.12 -13.17 -12.35
C LYS A 98 3.66 -12.19 -13.39
N GLU A 99 2.97 -11.08 -13.66
CA GLU A 99 3.41 -10.03 -14.59
C GLU A 99 4.53 -9.18 -13.98
N PHE A 100 4.57 -9.09 -12.65
CA PHE A 100 5.49 -8.22 -11.91
C PHE A 100 6.73 -8.93 -11.37
N VAL A 101 6.69 -10.26 -11.25
CA VAL A 101 7.80 -11.03 -10.71
C VAL A 101 8.74 -11.45 -11.85
N PRO A 102 10.03 -11.06 -11.81
CA PRO A 102 11.02 -11.46 -12.80
C PRO A 102 11.09 -12.96 -12.98
N SER A 103 11.24 -13.40 -14.22
CA SER A 103 11.49 -14.80 -14.56
C SER A 103 12.90 -15.29 -14.18
N LYS A 104 13.79 -14.38 -13.76
CA LYS A 104 15.18 -14.68 -13.39
C LYS A 104 15.24 -15.51 -12.10
N ARG A 105 16.11 -16.53 -12.09
CA ARG A 105 16.31 -17.46 -10.96
C ARG A 105 16.77 -16.79 -9.66
N GLU A 106 17.35 -15.60 -9.72
CA GLU A 106 17.90 -14.91 -8.54
C GLU A 106 16.86 -14.07 -7.78
N HIS A 107 15.61 -14.04 -8.23
CA HIS A 107 14.56 -13.29 -7.56
C HIS A 107 14.17 -13.96 -6.23
N MET A 108 14.51 -13.32 -5.10
CA MET A 108 14.25 -13.86 -3.75
C MET A 108 12.83 -13.53 -3.27
N SER A 109 12.41 -12.27 -3.36
CA SER A 109 11.02 -11.93 -3.06
C SER A 109 10.52 -10.63 -3.68
N THR A 110 9.20 -10.54 -3.80
CA THR A 110 8.47 -9.33 -4.17
C THR A 110 7.41 -9.04 -3.12
N PHE A 111 7.28 -7.78 -2.74
CA PHE A 111 6.23 -7.28 -1.87
C PHE A 111 5.19 -6.51 -2.66
N PHE A 112 3.93 -6.84 -2.43
CA PHE A 112 2.79 -6.14 -3.02
C PHE A 112 1.92 -5.57 -1.91
N ILE A 113 1.51 -4.32 -2.02
CA ILE A 113 0.57 -3.73 -1.08
C ILE A 113 -0.50 -2.91 -1.81
N GLY A 114 -1.76 -3.26 -1.56
CA GLY A 114 -2.90 -2.45 -1.97
C GLY A 114 -3.30 -1.49 -0.86
N PHE A 115 -3.37 -0.20 -1.14
CA PHE A 115 -3.89 0.83 -0.24
C PHE A 115 -5.29 1.26 -0.69
N ILE A 116 -6.24 1.19 0.22
CA ILE A 116 -7.56 1.81 0.07
C ILE A 116 -7.61 3.04 0.95
N VAL A 117 -7.63 4.22 0.34
CA VAL A 117 -7.75 5.50 1.04
C VAL A 117 -9.22 5.86 1.18
N THR A 118 -9.67 6.18 2.39
CA THR A 118 -11.07 6.51 2.63
C THR A 118 -11.25 7.51 3.77
N ASN A 119 -12.39 8.19 3.75
CA ASN A 119 -12.93 9.01 4.84
C ASN A 119 -14.14 8.36 5.52
N GLN A 120 -14.50 7.13 5.14
CA GLN A 120 -15.66 6.42 5.67
C GLN A 120 -15.32 5.67 6.97
N PRO A 121 -16.29 5.50 7.88
CA PRO A 121 -16.12 4.65 9.06
C PRO A 121 -15.72 3.22 8.66
N ILE A 122 -14.84 2.62 9.48
CA ILE A 122 -14.36 1.25 9.24
C ILE A 122 -15.03 0.27 10.21
N ASP A 123 -15.85 -0.60 9.66
CA ASP A 123 -16.53 -1.64 10.44
C ASP A 123 -15.58 -2.72 10.96
N LYS A 124 -15.98 -3.36 12.07
CA LYS A 124 -15.21 -4.47 12.67
C LYS A 124 -14.98 -5.63 11.69
N ALA A 125 -15.93 -5.91 10.81
CA ALA A 125 -15.80 -6.95 9.79
C ALA A 125 -14.71 -6.62 8.76
N VAL A 126 -14.65 -5.36 8.32
CA VAL A 126 -13.62 -4.85 7.40
C VAL A 126 -12.25 -4.92 8.07
N LEU A 127 -12.14 -4.47 9.33
CA LEU A 127 -10.90 -4.54 10.09
C LEU A 127 -10.38 -5.98 10.21
N LYS A 128 -11.27 -6.95 10.47
CA LYS A 128 -10.93 -8.37 10.54
C LYS A 128 -10.43 -8.90 9.21
N GLU A 129 -11.06 -8.47 8.11
CA GLU A 129 -10.66 -8.87 6.75
C GLU A 129 -9.27 -8.31 6.39
N VAL A 130 -9.03 -7.01 6.60
CA VAL A 130 -7.72 -6.37 6.36
C VAL A 130 -6.60 -7.05 7.14
N LYS A 131 -6.84 -7.40 8.40
CA LYS A 131 -5.85 -8.13 9.22
C LYS A 131 -5.54 -9.53 8.68
N LYS A 132 -6.45 -10.15 7.92
CA LYS A 132 -6.26 -11.47 7.30
C LYS A 132 -5.82 -11.40 5.84
N ALA A 133 -5.88 -10.23 5.21
CA ALA A 133 -5.58 -10.02 3.79
C ALA A 133 -4.09 -10.13 3.43
N ARG A 134 -3.24 -10.68 4.31
CA ARG A 134 -1.88 -11.09 3.97
C ARG A 134 -1.93 -12.48 3.33
N LYS A 135 -1.22 -12.68 2.22
CA LYS A 135 -0.99 -14.01 1.65
C LYS A 135 0.38 -14.04 1.01
N LEU A 136 1.12 -15.05 1.44
CA LEU A 136 2.43 -15.43 0.95
C LEU A 136 2.24 -16.50 -0.12
N GLN A 137 2.80 -16.29 -1.30
CA GLN A 137 2.73 -17.20 -2.43
C GLN A 137 4.13 -17.57 -2.89
N PHE A 138 4.49 -18.84 -2.79
CA PHE A 138 5.75 -19.35 -3.34
C PHE A 138 5.66 -19.50 -4.85
N LEU A 139 6.68 -19.03 -5.56
CA LEU A 139 6.74 -19.08 -7.02
C LEU A 139 7.57 -20.27 -7.45
N LYS A 140 7.02 -21.10 -8.35
CA LYS A 140 7.64 -22.34 -8.82
C LYS A 140 8.19 -23.18 -7.64
N PHE A 141 7.33 -23.46 -6.66
CA PHE A 141 7.67 -24.21 -5.44
C PHE A 141 8.80 -23.58 -4.59
N GLY A 142 9.01 -22.27 -4.70
CA GLY A 142 10.03 -21.53 -3.95
C GLY A 142 11.36 -21.38 -4.69
N LEU A 143 11.53 -22.03 -5.85
CA LEU A 143 12.75 -21.94 -6.65
C LEU A 143 12.96 -20.56 -7.31
N HIS A 144 11.92 -19.73 -7.34
CA HIS A 144 11.96 -18.38 -7.92
C HIS A 144 11.44 -17.35 -6.91
N GLY A 145 11.67 -17.62 -5.63
CA GLY A 145 11.29 -16.73 -4.54
C GLY A 145 9.81 -16.81 -4.17
N TRP A 146 9.35 -15.78 -3.47
CA TRP A 146 7.96 -15.64 -3.01
C TRP A 146 7.41 -14.23 -3.25
N ALA A 147 6.10 -14.17 -3.48
CA ALA A 147 5.33 -12.94 -3.45
C ALA A 147 4.62 -12.82 -2.09
N ASP A 148 4.82 -11.72 -1.38
CA ASP A 148 4.12 -11.42 -0.12
C ASP A 148 3.21 -10.21 -0.31
N ARG A 149 1.90 -10.47 -0.35
CA ARG A 149 0.90 -9.43 -0.63
C ARG A 149 0.16 -9.02 0.63
N TYR A 150 -0.13 -7.73 0.74
CA TYR A 150 -0.84 -7.07 1.84
C TYR A 150 -1.96 -6.19 1.28
N ILE A 151 -2.97 -5.93 2.11
CA ILE A 151 -3.95 -4.86 1.88
C ILE A 151 -3.96 -3.97 3.12
N ALA A 152 -3.99 -2.66 2.91
CA ALA A 152 -4.06 -1.65 3.94
C ALA A 152 -5.24 -0.70 3.68
N ILE A 153 -5.84 -0.20 4.75
CA ILE A 153 -6.79 0.91 4.72
C ILE A 153 -6.13 2.13 5.33
N VAL A 154 -6.13 3.25 4.60
CA VAL A 154 -5.72 4.56 5.08
C VAL A 154 -6.99 5.32 5.46
N ASP A 155 -7.27 5.36 6.75
CA ASP A 155 -8.44 6.02 7.31
C ASP A 155 -8.08 7.49 7.60
N LEU A 156 -8.57 8.40 6.75
CA LEU A 156 -8.30 9.83 6.85
C LEU A 156 -9.04 10.48 8.04
N THR A 157 -10.16 9.90 8.49
CA THR A 157 -10.99 10.45 9.57
C THR A 157 -10.39 10.11 10.93
N GLU A 158 -9.95 8.86 11.12
CA GLU A 158 -9.29 8.40 12.33
C GLU A 158 -7.77 8.53 12.28
N ARG A 159 -7.21 8.98 11.15
CA ARG A 159 -5.78 9.22 10.91
C ARG A 159 -4.90 8.03 11.25
N LYS A 160 -5.33 6.85 10.81
CA LYS A 160 -4.62 5.60 11.07
C LYS A 160 -4.53 4.76 9.82
N VAL A 161 -3.48 3.95 9.74
CA VAL A 161 -3.37 2.92 8.71
C VAL A 161 -3.62 1.56 9.33
N LEU A 162 -4.59 0.84 8.79
CA LEU A 162 -4.97 -0.51 9.20
C LEU A 162 -4.35 -1.49 8.23
N VAL A 163 -3.56 -2.45 8.74
CA VAL A 163 -2.89 -3.48 7.94
C VAL A 163 -2.67 -4.73 8.79
N ASN A 164 -2.38 -5.86 8.16
CA ASN A 164 -1.83 -7.02 8.86
C ASN A 164 -0.55 -6.65 9.64
N ASN A 165 -0.32 -7.27 10.80
CA ASN A 165 0.82 -6.97 11.68
C ASN A 165 2.19 -7.07 11.00
N LYS A 166 2.37 -8.01 10.06
CA LYS A 166 3.62 -8.17 9.30
C LYS A 166 3.81 -7.10 8.22
N GLY A 167 2.75 -6.36 7.87
CA GLY A 167 2.80 -5.29 6.88
C GLY A 167 3.07 -3.90 7.46
N ARG A 168 3.31 -3.78 8.78
CA ARG A 168 3.48 -2.47 9.44
C ARG A 168 4.66 -1.66 8.93
N GLU A 169 5.71 -2.32 8.42
CA GLU A 169 6.85 -1.62 7.85
C GLU A 169 6.52 -0.94 6.50
N PHE A 170 5.66 -1.55 5.69
CA PHE A 170 5.30 -1.06 4.35
C PHE A 170 4.33 0.13 4.37
N VAL A 171 3.76 0.46 5.53
CA VAL A 171 2.76 1.54 5.66
C VAL A 171 3.27 2.79 6.36
N LYS A 172 4.54 2.82 6.80
CA LYS A 172 5.13 3.94 7.54
C LYS A 172 5.03 5.27 6.77
N GLY A 173 5.25 5.24 5.46
CA GLY A 173 5.13 6.46 4.63
C GLY A 173 3.75 7.12 4.72
N PHE A 174 2.67 6.32 4.67
CA PHE A 174 1.30 6.80 4.85
C PHE A 174 1.01 7.21 6.30
N GLN A 175 1.52 6.46 7.28
CA GLN A 175 1.36 6.80 8.71
C GLN A 175 2.00 8.17 9.03
N ASP A 176 3.23 8.39 8.58
CA ASP A 176 3.96 9.63 8.82
C ASP A 176 3.29 10.81 8.12
N ALA A 177 2.78 10.62 6.89
CA ALA A 177 2.03 11.65 6.17
C ALA A 177 0.73 12.02 6.90
N LEU A 178 0.01 11.02 7.42
CA LEU A 178 -1.18 11.25 8.23
C LEU A 178 -0.87 12.02 9.51
N LEU A 179 0.27 11.81 10.17
CA LEU A 179 0.66 12.54 11.38
C LEU A 179 1.17 13.96 11.07
N LYS A 180 1.94 14.15 9.99
CA LYS A 180 2.48 15.47 9.60
C LYS A 180 1.39 16.48 9.24
N GLY A 181 0.27 16.03 8.68
CA GLY A 181 -0.89 16.90 8.43
C GLY A 181 -1.51 17.48 9.71
N GLU A 182 -1.12 17.01 10.90
CA GLU A 182 -1.64 17.44 12.22
C GLU A 182 -0.91 18.68 12.72
N ALA A 183 0.37 18.83 12.36
CA ALA A 183 1.22 19.95 12.75
C ALA A 183 1.06 21.20 11.85
N ARG A 184 0.23 21.12 10.79
CA ARG A 184 -0.06 22.22 9.85
C ARG A 184 -1.42 22.89 10.11
N VAL A 185 -2.11 22.55 11.20
CA VAL A 185 -3.40 23.12 11.60
C VAL A 185 -3.23 23.89 12.90
#